data_AF-A0A921IW83-F1
#
_entry.id   AF-A0A921IW83-F1
#
_cell.length_a   1.000
_cell.length_b   1.000
_cell.length_c   1.000
_cell.angle_alpha   90.00
_cell.angle_beta   90.00
_cell.angle_gamma   90.00
#
_symmetry.space_group_name_H-M   'P 1'
#
loop_
_entity.id
_entity.type
_entity.pdbx_description
1 polymer ?
#
loop_
_entity_poly.entity_id
_entity_poly.type
_entity_poly.pdbx_seq_one_letter_code
_entity_poly.pdbx_strand_id
1 'polypeptide(L)'
;GTFDAVVLIDMDADAYPLARRETPLDMLAAKLDCQGIQAGSSVRHRIQMRRACSAGRSAVLAHTAHDRNGDERYAALAYDELKAALGNDASVVSELPHEGALFANLDPAGGAGARLVEATVPSAYSLAPDLARFLLLPTRSMGGVEVPRTLSASQIEAYLACPYSWLVGNRAATRRLDVGFGPIEMGNFVHDVMQRFHERLQEEGFVRVDSGNLDACLMQMDLAFAEMRADHARGKYTHGKYAREERPRAIRGPLVPLDELERNQIESMLPVLHEVVRHEADLMPGFIPAWFEYAFDKEGIAYAGRPLGGRIDRIDVAPAAGIRVGSFPERCERDRFVVIDYKNRSSVAALSCADPTMTLEEGHELDAAWLPGRDADKAPKVQTLIYAQALQCMGFGSAQGALYLGTRGPQVAGQVTDTLADSEPPSFPHDKVSGFPGVKSPRSRSALHDGTMAFTSLLDQVEQAIASELDALERGRIAPAPASDSCTYCPLTMCERRR
;
A
#
# COMPACT_ATOMS: atom_id res chain seq x y z
N GLY A 1 -21.49 -46.35 -15.29
CA GLY A 1 -20.45 -45.37 -14.92
C GLY A 1 -19.22 -46.05 -14.34
N THR A 2 -18.11 -45.32 -14.31
CA THR A 2 -16.87 -45.67 -13.58
C THR A 2 -16.98 -45.42 -12.07
N PHE A 3 -17.98 -44.63 -11.64
CA PHE A 3 -18.25 -44.31 -10.24
C PHE A 3 -19.54 -45.00 -9.77
N ASP A 4 -19.63 -45.31 -8.48
CA ASP A 4 -20.86 -45.86 -7.90
C ASP A 4 -21.97 -44.80 -7.81
N ALA A 5 -21.63 -43.57 -7.47
CA ALA A 5 -22.56 -42.44 -7.44
C ALA A 5 -21.89 -41.16 -7.95
N VAL A 6 -22.69 -40.26 -8.53
CA VAL A 6 -22.28 -38.90 -8.91
C VAL A 6 -23.22 -37.92 -8.23
N VAL A 7 -22.66 -36.90 -7.56
CA VAL A 7 -23.43 -35.82 -6.95
C VAL A 7 -23.15 -34.53 -7.72
N LEU A 8 -24.20 -33.93 -8.25
CA LEU A 8 -24.19 -32.66 -8.94
C LEU A 8 -24.79 -31.61 -7.99
N ILE A 9 -23.93 -30.72 -7.49
CA ILE A 9 -24.29 -29.62 -6.60
C ILE A 9 -24.47 -28.33 -7.38
N ASP A 10 -25.01 -27.31 -6.73
CA ASP A 10 -25.22 -25.97 -7.31
C ASP A 10 -25.98 -26.02 -8.64
N MET A 11 -26.96 -26.93 -8.76
CA MET A 11 -27.79 -27.09 -9.96
C MET A 11 -28.81 -25.94 -10.09
N ASP A 12 -28.34 -24.70 -9.99
CA ASP A 12 -29.11 -23.47 -10.16
C ASP A 12 -28.73 -22.72 -11.45
N ALA A 13 -29.58 -21.78 -11.85
CA ALA A 13 -29.46 -21.05 -13.10
C ALA A 13 -28.26 -20.09 -13.15
N ASP A 14 -27.70 -19.68 -12.01
CA ASP A 14 -26.56 -18.75 -11.95
C ASP A 14 -25.23 -19.50 -12.05
N ALA A 15 -25.14 -20.69 -11.43
CA ALA A 15 -24.00 -21.59 -11.59
C ALA A 15 -23.95 -22.23 -12.99
N TYR A 16 -25.12 -22.47 -13.60
CA TYR A 16 -25.26 -23.00 -14.96
C TYR A 16 -26.04 -22.08 -15.91
N PRO A 17 -25.50 -20.88 -16.22
CA PRO A 17 -26.22 -19.85 -16.95
C PRO A 17 -26.39 -20.21 -18.42
N LEU A 18 -27.59 -19.94 -18.95
CA LEU A 18 -27.86 -20.05 -20.38
C LEU A 18 -27.39 -18.82 -21.16
N ALA A 19 -27.26 -17.67 -20.49
CA ALA A 19 -26.66 -16.47 -21.06
C ALA A 19 -25.14 -16.54 -20.97
N ARG A 20 -24.46 -16.58 -22.13
CA ARG A 20 -23.00 -16.49 -22.20
C ARG A 20 -22.60 -15.02 -22.29
N ARG A 21 -21.77 -14.55 -21.36
CA ARG A 21 -21.01 -13.30 -21.53
C ARG A 21 -19.68 -13.63 -22.19
N GLU A 22 -19.29 -12.85 -23.19
CA GLU A 22 -17.96 -12.96 -23.78
C GLU A 22 -16.91 -12.55 -22.74
N THR A 23 -15.86 -13.36 -22.63
CA THR A 23 -14.74 -13.12 -21.71
C THR A 23 -13.48 -12.69 -22.49
N PRO A 24 -12.48 -12.09 -21.82
CA PRO A 24 -11.18 -11.81 -22.44
C PRO A 24 -10.52 -13.07 -23.05
N LEU A 25 -10.77 -14.25 -22.46
CA LEU A 25 -10.29 -15.53 -23.00
C LEU A 25 -11.00 -15.88 -24.32
N ASP A 26 -12.30 -15.62 -24.43
CA ASP A 26 -13.05 -15.83 -25.69
C ASP A 26 -12.52 -14.90 -26.79
N MET A 27 -12.24 -13.63 -26.45
CA MET A 27 -11.63 -12.67 -27.37
C MET A 27 -10.22 -13.08 -27.80
N LEU A 28 -9.41 -13.58 -26.86
CA LEU A 28 -8.07 -14.10 -27.15
C LEU A 28 -8.15 -15.34 -28.05
N ALA A 29 -9.04 -16.28 -27.73
CA ALA A 29 -9.25 -17.48 -28.53
C ALA A 29 -9.74 -17.15 -29.94
N ALA A 30 -10.56 -16.10 -30.10
CA ALA A 30 -10.95 -15.56 -31.40
C ALA A 30 -9.77 -14.97 -32.18
N LYS A 31 -8.93 -14.16 -31.53
CA LYS A 31 -7.73 -13.58 -32.15
C LYS A 31 -6.69 -14.63 -32.55
N LEU A 32 -6.64 -15.74 -31.82
CA LEU A 32 -5.74 -16.88 -32.07
C LEU A 32 -6.37 -17.98 -32.94
N ASP A 33 -7.60 -17.77 -33.43
CA ASP A 33 -8.36 -18.74 -34.24
C ASP A 33 -8.50 -20.13 -33.60
N CYS A 34 -8.66 -20.17 -32.27
CA CYS A 34 -8.73 -21.40 -31.46
C CYS A 34 -10.00 -21.48 -30.59
N GLN A 35 -11.11 -20.91 -31.06
CA GLN A 35 -12.36 -20.73 -30.34
C GLN A 35 -13.08 -22.04 -29.93
N GLY A 36 -12.69 -23.20 -30.48
CA GLY A 36 -13.31 -24.50 -30.21
C GLY A 36 -14.75 -24.64 -30.75
N ILE A 37 -15.47 -25.67 -30.28
CA ILE A 37 -16.84 -25.98 -30.73
C ILE A 37 -17.84 -24.89 -30.29
N GLN A 38 -18.49 -24.26 -31.27
CA GLN A 38 -19.55 -23.28 -31.05
C GLN A 38 -20.91 -23.97 -30.92
N ALA A 39 -21.27 -24.36 -29.70
CA ALA A 39 -22.61 -24.86 -29.37
C ALA A 39 -23.34 -23.85 -28.48
N GLY A 40 -24.67 -23.74 -28.64
CA GLY A 40 -25.50 -22.94 -27.75
C GLY A 40 -25.38 -23.39 -26.30
N SER A 41 -25.56 -22.47 -25.34
CA SER A 41 -25.37 -22.75 -23.91
C SER A 41 -26.23 -23.92 -23.41
N SER A 42 -27.48 -24.02 -23.84
CA SER A 42 -28.38 -25.13 -23.50
C SER A 42 -27.88 -26.48 -24.02
N VAL A 43 -27.29 -26.52 -25.22
CA VAL A 43 -26.74 -27.76 -25.81
C VAL A 43 -25.51 -28.21 -25.03
N ARG A 44 -24.60 -27.28 -24.71
CA ARG A 44 -23.42 -27.58 -23.89
C ARG A 44 -23.80 -28.09 -22.51
N HIS A 45 -24.77 -27.42 -21.88
CA HIS A 45 -25.30 -27.80 -20.57
C HIS A 45 -25.86 -29.24 -20.60
N ARG A 46 -26.71 -29.59 -21.57
CA ARG A 46 -27.23 -30.97 -21.73
C ARG A 46 -26.13 -32.01 -21.94
N ILE A 47 -25.13 -31.70 -22.76
CA ILE A 47 -24.00 -32.61 -23.00
C ILE A 47 -23.21 -32.83 -21.71
N GLN A 48 -22.91 -31.77 -20.98
CA GLN A 48 -22.19 -31.82 -19.71
C GLN A 48 -22.94 -32.68 -18.68
N MET A 49 -24.24 -32.42 -18.50
CA MET A 49 -25.06 -33.13 -17.53
C MET A 49 -25.26 -34.59 -17.89
N ARG A 50 -25.54 -34.90 -19.16
CA ARG A 50 -25.61 -36.28 -19.62
C ARG A 50 -24.32 -37.04 -19.34
N ARG A 51 -23.16 -36.42 -19.66
CA ARG A 51 -21.85 -37.05 -19.42
C ARG A 51 -21.61 -37.28 -17.93
N ALA A 52 -21.92 -36.30 -17.09
CA ALA A 52 -21.75 -36.41 -15.65
C ALA A 52 -22.65 -37.49 -15.05
N CYS A 53 -23.95 -37.51 -15.38
CA CYS A 53 -24.87 -38.54 -14.89
C CYS A 53 -24.46 -39.94 -15.38
N SER A 54 -23.99 -40.07 -16.63
CA SER A 54 -23.54 -41.36 -17.19
C SER A 54 -22.23 -41.89 -16.56
N ALA A 55 -21.47 -41.03 -15.88
CA ALA A 55 -20.25 -41.41 -15.18
C ALA A 55 -20.52 -42.21 -13.90
N GLY A 56 -21.73 -42.11 -13.32
CA GLY A 56 -22.17 -42.86 -12.14
C GLY A 56 -22.96 -44.13 -12.46
N ARG A 57 -23.24 -44.96 -11.44
CA ARG A 57 -24.35 -45.92 -11.45
C ARG A 57 -25.62 -45.26 -10.93
N SER A 58 -25.49 -44.33 -9.99
CA SER A 58 -26.53 -43.39 -9.56
C SER A 58 -26.09 -41.94 -9.73
N ALA A 59 -27.05 -41.03 -9.88
CA ALA A 59 -26.82 -39.59 -9.94
C ALA A 59 -27.80 -38.86 -9.00
N VAL A 60 -27.27 -37.92 -8.21
CA VAL A 60 -28.05 -37.03 -7.34
C VAL A 60 -27.83 -35.61 -7.82
N LEU A 61 -28.92 -34.86 -7.98
CA LEU A 61 -28.89 -33.44 -8.33
C LEU A 61 -29.40 -32.64 -7.13
N ALA A 62 -28.65 -31.62 -6.73
CA ALA A 62 -29.02 -30.72 -5.66
C ALA A 62 -28.93 -29.26 -6.15
N HIS A 63 -29.96 -28.48 -5.86
CA HIS A 63 -29.96 -27.03 -6.06
C HIS A 63 -30.38 -26.34 -4.77
N THR A 64 -29.85 -25.14 -4.52
CA THR A 64 -30.29 -24.28 -3.44
C THR A 64 -31.45 -23.42 -3.93
N ALA A 65 -32.58 -23.43 -3.22
CA ALA A 65 -33.75 -22.63 -3.58
C ALA A 65 -33.63 -21.15 -3.15
N HIS A 66 -32.73 -20.85 -2.21
CA HIS A 66 -32.44 -19.49 -1.75
C HIS A 66 -30.94 -19.31 -1.56
N ASP A 67 -30.43 -18.11 -1.78
CA ASP A 67 -29.05 -17.79 -1.46
C ASP A 67 -28.85 -17.32 -0.01
N ARG A 68 -27.62 -16.95 0.33
CA ARG A 68 -27.23 -16.48 1.66
C ARG A 68 -27.97 -15.24 2.16
N ASN A 69 -28.61 -14.47 1.27
CA ASN A 69 -29.42 -13.32 1.62
C ASN A 69 -30.91 -13.68 1.77
N GLY A 70 -31.28 -14.93 1.46
CA GLY A 70 -32.67 -15.37 1.40
C GLY A 70 -33.36 -15.04 0.07
N ASP A 71 -32.61 -14.62 -0.95
CA ASP A 71 -33.18 -14.33 -2.28
C ASP A 71 -33.44 -15.65 -3.03
N GLU A 72 -34.60 -15.75 -3.69
CA GLU A 72 -35.02 -16.93 -4.43
C GLU A 72 -34.06 -17.25 -5.59
N ARG A 73 -33.74 -18.53 -5.75
CA ARG A 73 -32.86 -19.07 -6.79
C ARG A 73 -33.61 -20.09 -7.64
N TYR A 74 -33.48 -19.95 -8.95
CA TYR A 74 -34.10 -20.85 -9.92
C TYR A 74 -33.20 -22.04 -10.22
N ALA A 75 -33.80 -23.21 -10.41
CA ALA A 75 -33.07 -24.40 -10.81
C ALA A 75 -32.42 -24.24 -12.19
N ALA A 76 -31.32 -24.95 -12.40
CA ALA A 76 -30.67 -25.10 -13.69
C ALA A 76 -31.62 -25.77 -14.70
N LEU A 77 -31.55 -25.38 -15.98
CA LEU A 77 -32.38 -25.97 -17.05
C LEU A 77 -32.36 -27.51 -17.03
N ALA A 78 -31.18 -28.10 -16.86
CA ALA A 78 -31.03 -29.55 -16.87
C ALA A 78 -31.72 -30.23 -15.67
N TYR A 79 -31.82 -29.55 -14.53
CA TYR A 79 -32.56 -30.05 -13.37
C TYR A 79 -34.04 -30.20 -13.70
N ASP A 80 -34.66 -29.14 -14.24
CA ASP A 80 -36.07 -29.17 -14.62
C ASP A 80 -36.35 -30.16 -15.78
N GLU A 81 -35.46 -30.22 -16.78
CA GLU A 81 -35.58 -31.17 -17.88
C GLU A 81 -35.50 -32.63 -17.40
N LEU A 82 -34.55 -32.95 -16.51
CA LEU A 82 -34.40 -34.30 -15.96
C LEU A 82 -35.55 -34.65 -15.02
N LYS A 83 -35.98 -33.71 -14.17
CA LYS A 83 -37.14 -33.88 -13.30
C LYS A 83 -38.40 -34.15 -14.12
N ALA A 84 -38.63 -33.39 -15.20
CA ALA A 84 -39.74 -33.61 -16.11
C ALA A 84 -39.65 -34.94 -16.86
N ALA A 85 -38.45 -35.35 -17.29
CA ALA A 85 -38.24 -36.60 -18.01
C ALA A 85 -38.41 -37.85 -17.11
N LEU A 86 -37.99 -37.77 -15.85
CA LEU A 86 -38.09 -38.86 -14.87
C LEU A 86 -39.49 -38.94 -14.23
N GLY A 87 -40.22 -37.83 -14.13
CA GLY A 87 -41.55 -37.81 -13.55
C GLY A 87 -41.57 -38.43 -12.14
N ASN A 88 -42.41 -39.44 -11.94
CA ASN A 88 -42.53 -40.15 -10.65
C ASN A 88 -41.36 -41.09 -10.33
N ASP A 89 -40.49 -41.37 -11.31
CA ASP A 89 -39.28 -42.19 -11.08
C ASP A 89 -38.16 -41.37 -10.41
N ALA A 90 -38.29 -40.04 -10.33
CA ALA A 90 -37.39 -39.19 -9.56
C ALA A 90 -37.72 -39.28 -8.06
N SER A 91 -36.82 -39.89 -7.29
CA SER A 91 -36.87 -39.82 -5.82
C SER A 91 -36.42 -38.44 -5.36
N VAL A 92 -37.35 -37.65 -4.81
CA VAL A 92 -37.05 -36.35 -4.19
C VAL A 92 -36.70 -36.60 -2.73
N VAL A 93 -35.48 -36.23 -2.33
CA VAL A 93 -35.09 -36.21 -0.92
C VAL A 93 -35.61 -34.91 -0.31
N SER A 94 -36.71 -35.00 0.43
CA SER A 94 -37.20 -33.91 1.29
C SER A 94 -36.44 -33.89 2.62
N GLU A 95 -36.39 -32.73 3.29
CA GLU A 95 -35.92 -32.60 4.68
C GLU A 95 -34.41 -32.81 4.91
N LEU A 96 -33.57 -32.28 4.02
CA LEU A 96 -32.16 -32.12 4.37
C LEU A 96 -32.01 -31.15 5.56
N PRO A 97 -31.10 -31.42 6.50
CA PRO A 97 -30.83 -30.52 7.62
C PRO A 97 -30.51 -29.10 7.12
N HIS A 98 -31.19 -28.10 7.69
CA HIS A 98 -30.88 -26.69 7.41
C HIS A 98 -29.54 -26.30 8.05
N GLU A 99 -29.00 -25.12 7.70
CA GLU A 99 -27.68 -24.67 8.18
C GLU A 99 -27.54 -24.68 9.71
N GLY A 100 -28.64 -24.43 10.44
CA GLY A 100 -28.69 -24.45 11.90
C GLY A 100 -28.65 -25.84 12.55
N ALA A 101 -28.82 -26.92 11.78
CA ALA A 101 -28.74 -28.29 12.28
C ALA A 101 -27.28 -28.79 12.31
N LEU A 102 -26.42 -28.06 13.03
CA LEU A 102 -24.95 -28.23 13.03
C LEU A 102 -24.51 -29.68 13.23
N PHE A 103 -25.13 -30.41 14.16
CA PHE A 103 -24.79 -31.81 14.43
C PHE A 103 -25.20 -32.77 13.31
N ALA A 104 -26.38 -32.57 12.71
CA ALA A 104 -26.85 -33.36 11.58
C ALA A 104 -26.02 -33.10 10.31
N ASN A 105 -25.44 -31.90 10.20
CA ASN A 105 -24.53 -31.51 9.12
C ASN A 105 -23.07 -31.94 9.36
N LEU A 106 -22.69 -32.27 10.60
CA LEU A 106 -21.31 -32.60 10.96
C LEU A 106 -20.92 -34.00 10.47
N ASP A 107 -21.78 -34.99 10.72
CA ASP A 107 -21.57 -36.37 10.31
C ASP A 107 -22.88 -37.14 10.12
N PRO A 108 -22.88 -38.29 9.41
CA PRO A 108 -24.06 -39.13 9.23
C PRO A 108 -24.66 -39.71 10.52
N ALA A 109 -23.92 -39.69 11.63
CA ALA A 109 -24.39 -40.11 12.95
C ALA A 109 -25.04 -38.96 13.74
N GLY A 110 -25.17 -37.77 13.15
CA GLY A 110 -25.78 -36.61 13.77
C GLY A 110 -25.00 -36.10 14.98
N GLY A 111 -23.67 -36.21 14.96
CA GLY A 111 -22.81 -35.75 16.06
C GLY A 111 -22.84 -36.68 17.28
N ALA A 112 -23.13 -37.97 17.09
CA ALA A 112 -23.07 -38.95 18.17
C ALA A 112 -21.69 -38.95 18.85
N GLY A 113 -21.65 -38.66 20.15
CA GLY A 113 -20.40 -38.56 20.92
C GLY A 113 -19.71 -37.19 20.84
N ALA A 114 -20.32 -36.19 20.19
CA ALA A 114 -19.79 -34.83 20.17
C ALA A 114 -19.77 -34.23 21.59
N ARG A 115 -18.66 -33.58 21.92
CA ARG A 115 -18.48 -32.85 23.18
C ARG A 115 -18.66 -31.37 22.92
N LEU A 116 -19.68 -30.78 23.53
CA LEU A 116 -19.84 -29.34 23.57
C LEU A 116 -18.79 -28.75 24.53
N VAL A 117 -17.99 -27.82 24.02
CA VAL A 117 -17.08 -27.00 24.81
C VAL A 117 -17.61 -25.58 24.75
N GLU A 118 -17.95 -25.02 25.90
CA GLU A 118 -18.29 -23.61 26.01
C GLU A 118 -17.00 -22.80 25.92
N ALA A 119 -16.87 -22.02 24.86
CA ALA A 119 -15.73 -21.13 24.65
C ALA A 119 -16.18 -19.69 24.86
N THR A 120 -15.47 -18.95 25.70
CA THR A 120 -15.69 -17.52 25.84
C THR A 120 -15.27 -16.83 24.56
N VAL A 121 -16.23 -16.25 23.84
CA VAL A 121 -15.93 -15.43 22.67
C VAL A 121 -15.39 -14.09 23.17
N PRO A 122 -14.18 -13.66 22.73
CA PRO A 122 -13.68 -12.33 23.06
C PRO A 122 -14.69 -11.26 22.64
N SER A 123 -14.70 -10.13 23.36
CA SER A 123 -15.50 -8.98 22.94
C SER A 123 -15.12 -8.57 21.52
N ALA A 124 -16.04 -7.90 20.82
CA ALA A 124 -15.74 -7.31 19.51
C ALA A 124 -14.44 -6.49 19.57
N TYR A 125 -13.58 -6.71 18.57
CA TYR A 125 -12.26 -6.07 18.43
C TYR A 125 -11.25 -6.36 19.55
N SER A 126 -11.47 -7.40 20.35
CA SER A 126 -10.47 -7.91 21.29
C SER A 126 -9.79 -9.15 20.72
N LEU A 127 -8.49 -9.25 20.96
CA LEU A 127 -7.70 -10.41 20.61
C LEU A 127 -7.36 -11.19 21.88
N ALA A 128 -7.57 -12.50 21.85
CA ALA A 128 -7.15 -13.36 22.94
C ALA A 128 -5.60 -13.25 23.14
N PRO A 129 -5.08 -13.17 24.39
CA PRO A 129 -3.66 -12.91 24.63
C PRO A 129 -2.71 -13.93 23.98
N ASP A 130 -3.13 -15.18 23.86
CA ASP A 130 -2.39 -16.26 23.20
C ASP A 130 -2.29 -16.09 21.69
N LEU A 131 -3.18 -15.28 21.08
CA LEU A 131 -3.15 -14.94 19.66
C LEU A 131 -2.30 -13.70 19.35
N ALA A 132 -1.92 -12.90 20.35
CA ALA A 132 -1.15 -11.67 20.16
C ALA A 132 0.19 -11.92 19.41
N ARG A 133 0.85 -13.05 19.70
CA ARG A 133 2.08 -13.48 19.00
C ARG A 133 1.94 -13.68 17.49
N PHE A 134 0.71 -13.79 16.98
CA PHE A 134 0.45 -13.96 15.54
C PHE A 134 0.18 -12.62 14.83
N LEU A 135 -0.02 -11.52 15.57
CA LEU A 135 -0.24 -10.17 15.01
C LEU A 135 0.99 -9.60 14.32
N LEU A 136 2.16 -9.85 14.88
CA LEU A 136 3.47 -9.56 14.30
C LEU A 136 4.32 -10.80 14.46
N LEU A 137 4.51 -11.54 13.37
CA LEU A 137 5.41 -12.69 13.41
C LEU A 137 6.84 -12.17 13.52
N PRO A 138 7.67 -12.67 14.45
CA PRO A 138 9.03 -12.17 14.65
C PRO A 138 9.93 -12.44 13.44
N THR A 139 9.62 -13.50 12.69
CA THR A 139 10.40 -13.95 11.54
C THR A 139 9.52 -14.19 10.32
N ARG A 140 10.18 -14.26 9.16
CA ARG A 140 9.59 -14.68 7.88
C ARG A 140 10.56 -15.58 7.14
N SER A 141 10.06 -16.42 6.24
CA SER A 141 10.91 -17.18 5.33
C SER A 141 11.18 -16.38 4.05
N MET A 142 12.45 -16.19 3.72
CA MET A 142 12.90 -15.62 2.44
C MET A 142 13.85 -16.61 1.77
N GLY A 143 13.46 -17.16 0.62
CA GLY A 143 14.28 -18.13 -0.11
C GLY A 143 14.59 -19.40 0.70
N GLY A 144 13.71 -19.80 1.63
CA GLY A 144 13.93 -20.93 2.53
C GLY A 144 14.73 -20.62 3.79
N VAL A 145 15.26 -19.40 3.94
CA VAL A 145 15.99 -18.96 5.14
C VAL A 145 15.07 -18.15 6.04
N GLU A 146 15.10 -18.44 7.34
CA GLU A 146 14.40 -17.64 8.34
C GLU A 146 15.16 -16.33 8.60
N VAL A 147 14.48 -15.20 8.42
CA VAL A 147 15.02 -13.86 8.63
C VAL A 147 14.07 -13.05 9.53
N PRO A 148 14.58 -12.04 10.27
CA PRO A 148 13.72 -11.13 11.02
C PRO A 148 12.65 -10.52 10.12
N ARG A 149 11.42 -10.45 10.61
CA ARG A 149 10.35 -9.76 9.90
C ARG A 149 10.49 -8.26 10.16
N THR A 150 10.54 -7.49 9.09
CA THR A 150 10.62 -6.04 9.17
C THR A 150 9.22 -5.40 9.13
N LEU A 151 9.09 -4.27 9.82
CA LEU A 151 7.99 -3.32 9.64
C LEU A 151 8.42 -2.24 8.67
N SER A 152 7.50 -1.77 7.81
CA SER A 152 7.71 -0.56 7.01
C SER A 152 7.17 0.68 7.72
N ALA A 153 7.74 1.84 7.38
CA ALA A 153 7.25 3.12 7.90
C ALA A 153 5.76 3.35 7.56
N SER A 154 5.31 2.94 6.37
CA SER A 154 3.89 2.97 5.99
C SER A 154 2.99 2.03 6.79
N GLN A 155 3.51 0.87 7.22
CA GLN A 155 2.77 -0.02 8.14
C GLN A 155 2.65 0.62 9.52
N ILE A 156 3.70 1.28 10.01
CA ILE A 156 3.66 2.01 11.28
C ILE A 156 2.64 3.14 11.19
N GLU A 157 2.68 3.99 10.16
CA GLU A 157 1.69 5.05 9.96
C GLU A 157 0.25 4.52 9.87
N ALA A 158 0.02 3.42 9.16
CA ALA A 158 -1.31 2.83 9.06
C ALA A 158 -1.83 2.36 10.43
N TYR A 159 -0.97 1.83 11.28
CA TYR A 159 -1.33 1.47 12.66
C TYR A 159 -1.65 2.70 13.50
N LEU A 160 -0.81 3.75 13.43
CA LEU A 160 -1.02 5.01 14.14
C LEU A 160 -2.31 5.74 13.69
N ALA A 161 -2.70 5.57 12.42
CA ALA A 161 -3.94 6.13 11.89
C ALA A 161 -5.19 5.39 12.41
N CYS A 162 -5.15 4.06 12.42
CA CYS A 162 -6.20 3.21 13.00
C CYS A 162 -5.70 1.75 13.15
N PRO A 163 -5.58 1.21 14.38
CA PRO A 163 -5.12 -0.16 14.62
C PRO A 163 -5.95 -1.24 13.92
N TYR A 164 -7.27 -1.06 13.86
CA TYR A 164 -8.16 -2.03 13.23
C TYR A 164 -8.03 -2.04 11.70
N SER A 165 -7.92 -0.86 11.09
CA SER A 165 -7.69 -0.77 9.63
C SER A 165 -6.34 -1.38 9.25
N TRP A 166 -5.30 -1.13 10.06
CA TRP A 166 -4.01 -1.78 9.92
C TRP A 166 -4.12 -3.31 10.00
N LEU A 167 -4.84 -3.85 10.99
CA LEU A 167 -4.99 -5.30 11.15
C LEU A 167 -5.58 -5.93 9.89
N VAL A 168 -6.71 -5.39 9.42
CA VAL A 168 -7.38 -5.94 8.24
C VAL A 168 -6.50 -5.78 7.00
N GLY A 169 -5.90 -4.61 6.78
CA GLY A 169 -5.03 -4.37 5.63
C GLY A 169 -3.76 -5.22 5.60
N ASN A 170 -3.21 -5.59 6.77
CA ASN A 170 -1.99 -6.38 6.86
C ASN A 170 -2.23 -7.90 6.90
N ARG A 171 -3.41 -8.36 7.34
CA ARG A 171 -3.68 -9.78 7.58
C ARG A 171 -4.76 -10.37 6.67
N ALA A 172 -5.76 -9.59 6.27
CA ALA A 172 -6.69 -10.01 5.22
C ALA A 172 -6.12 -9.58 3.87
N ALA A 173 -5.81 -10.54 3.00
CA ALA A 173 -5.40 -10.23 1.64
C ALA A 173 -6.59 -9.61 0.90
N THR A 174 -6.69 -8.28 0.89
CA THR A 174 -7.71 -7.55 0.11
C THR A 174 -7.24 -7.18 -1.29
N ARG A 175 -6.07 -7.68 -1.72
CA ARG A 175 -5.53 -7.41 -3.05
C ARG A 175 -6.42 -8.05 -4.11
N ARG A 176 -6.86 -7.23 -5.07
CA ARG A 176 -7.51 -7.71 -6.29
C ARG A 176 -6.46 -8.45 -7.14
N LEU A 177 -6.92 -9.48 -7.86
CA LEU A 177 -6.07 -10.25 -8.76
C LEU A 177 -5.73 -9.45 -10.04
N ASP A 178 -6.61 -8.53 -10.42
CA ASP A 178 -6.46 -7.71 -11.62
C ASP A 178 -5.53 -6.50 -11.38
N VAL A 179 -4.84 -6.10 -12.45
CA VAL A 179 -4.08 -4.85 -12.48
C VAL A 179 -5.07 -3.67 -12.41
N GLY A 180 -4.84 -2.75 -11.47
CA GLY A 180 -5.66 -1.55 -11.33
C GLY A 180 -5.24 -0.42 -12.26
N PHE A 181 -6.14 0.54 -12.44
CA PHE A 181 -5.85 1.86 -13.01
C PHE A 181 -6.40 2.91 -12.04
N GLY A 182 -5.70 3.12 -10.93
CA GLY A 182 -6.17 3.99 -9.85
C GLY A 182 -5.07 4.87 -9.25
N PRO A 183 -5.39 5.60 -8.17
CA PRO A 183 -4.45 6.52 -7.52
C PRO A 183 -3.16 5.85 -7.03
N ILE A 184 -3.23 4.56 -6.65
CA ILE A 184 -2.06 3.78 -6.21
C ILE A 184 -1.13 3.53 -7.39
N GLU A 185 -1.64 2.98 -8.49
CA GLU A 185 -0.83 2.70 -9.69
C GLU A 185 -0.30 4.00 -10.32
N MET A 186 -1.08 5.08 -10.30
CA MET A 186 -0.62 6.41 -10.70
C MET A 186 0.50 6.94 -9.81
N GLY A 187 0.41 6.72 -8.49
CA GLY A 187 1.46 7.08 -7.54
C GLY A 187 2.76 6.33 -7.82
N ASN A 188 2.67 5.00 -7.96
CA ASN A 188 3.82 4.15 -8.28
C ASN A 188 4.48 4.54 -9.61
N PHE A 189 3.67 4.87 -10.63
CA PHE A 189 4.20 5.35 -11.91
C PHE A 189 4.97 6.67 -11.78
N VAL A 190 4.47 7.62 -10.98
CA VAL A 190 5.22 8.87 -10.71
C VAL A 190 6.53 8.57 -10.00
N HIS A 191 6.53 7.69 -9.00
CA HIS A 191 7.75 7.28 -8.29
C HIS A 191 8.79 6.69 -9.24
N ASP A 192 8.38 5.76 -10.11
CA ASP A 192 9.25 5.14 -11.11
C ASP A 192 9.79 6.19 -12.11
N VAL A 193 8.98 7.16 -12.54
CA VAL A 193 9.43 8.26 -13.41
C VAL A 193 10.43 9.17 -12.70
N MET A 194 10.18 9.56 -11.45
CA MET A 194 11.07 10.42 -10.68
C MET A 194 12.41 9.71 -10.39
N GLN A 195 12.38 8.43 -10.03
CA GLN A 195 13.58 7.61 -9.90
C GLN A 195 14.37 7.65 -11.21
N ARG A 196 13.73 7.29 -12.33
CA ARG A 196 14.42 7.20 -13.62
C ARG A 196 14.95 8.55 -14.07
N PHE A 197 14.20 9.62 -13.88
CA PHE A 197 14.61 10.98 -14.20
C PHE A 197 15.95 11.32 -13.54
N HIS A 198 16.07 11.10 -12.22
CA HIS A 198 17.31 11.41 -11.55
C HIS A 198 18.46 10.47 -11.92
N GLU A 199 18.22 9.17 -12.12
CA GLU A 199 19.23 8.25 -12.65
C GLU A 199 19.77 8.74 -14.00
N ARG A 200 18.89 9.23 -14.90
CA ARG A 200 19.31 9.83 -16.17
C ARG A 200 20.17 11.08 -15.98
N LEU A 201 19.82 11.94 -15.03
CA LEU A 201 20.66 13.10 -14.70
C LEU A 201 22.07 12.66 -14.31
N GLN A 202 22.18 11.62 -13.47
CA GLN A 202 23.47 11.07 -13.06
C GLN A 202 24.25 10.45 -14.23
N GLU A 203 23.58 9.71 -15.12
CA GLU A 203 24.15 9.09 -16.32
C GLU A 203 24.73 10.13 -17.29
N GLU A 204 24.05 11.26 -17.45
CA GLU A 204 24.45 12.38 -18.32
C GLU A 204 25.42 13.36 -17.63
N GLY A 205 25.79 13.11 -16.37
CA GLY A 205 26.77 13.90 -15.62
C GLY A 205 26.21 15.19 -14.99
N PHE A 206 24.90 15.34 -14.89
CA PHE A 206 24.28 16.42 -14.13
C PHE A 206 24.33 16.13 -12.64
N VAL A 207 24.82 17.10 -11.86
CA VAL A 207 24.89 16.99 -10.39
C VAL A 207 23.53 17.25 -9.76
N ARG A 208 22.81 18.27 -10.24
CA ARG A 208 21.45 18.63 -9.82
C ARG A 208 20.77 19.44 -10.91
N VAL A 209 19.46 19.65 -10.78
CA VAL A 209 18.75 20.63 -11.59
C VAL A 209 19.10 22.03 -11.10
N ASP A 210 19.40 22.94 -12.02
CA ASP A 210 19.58 24.37 -11.75
C ASP A 210 19.12 25.21 -12.95
N SER A 211 19.09 26.53 -12.80
CA SER A 211 18.67 27.45 -13.87
C SER A 211 19.54 27.36 -15.13
N GLY A 212 20.79 26.93 -15.02
CA GLY A 212 21.73 26.83 -16.14
C GLY A 212 21.58 25.56 -16.97
N ASN A 213 21.00 24.50 -16.39
CA ASN A 213 20.81 23.20 -17.06
C ASN A 213 19.34 22.79 -17.22
N LEU A 214 18.39 23.66 -16.84
CA LEU A 214 16.96 23.38 -16.77
C LEU A 214 16.39 22.78 -18.07
N ASP A 215 16.71 23.36 -19.22
CA ASP A 215 16.20 22.88 -20.52
C ASP A 215 16.68 21.45 -20.82
N ALA A 216 17.95 21.15 -20.52
CA ALA A 216 18.49 19.80 -20.69
C ALA A 216 17.84 18.82 -19.70
N CYS A 217 17.59 19.24 -18.46
CA CYS A 217 16.89 18.42 -17.48
C CYS A 217 15.44 18.14 -17.89
N LEU A 218 14.72 19.11 -18.46
CA LEU A 218 13.37 18.90 -18.99
C LEU A 218 13.36 17.84 -20.11
N MET A 219 14.37 17.83 -20.99
CA MET A 219 14.52 16.78 -21.99
C MET A 219 14.80 15.41 -21.35
N GLN A 220 15.56 15.34 -20.26
CA GLN A 220 15.77 14.08 -19.53
C GLN A 220 14.48 13.58 -18.86
N MET A 221 13.61 14.48 -18.40
CA MET A 221 12.28 14.12 -17.88
C MET A 221 11.39 13.51 -18.98
N ASP A 222 11.38 14.09 -20.19
CA ASP A 222 10.64 13.52 -21.33
C ASP A 222 11.09 12.09 -21.66
N LEU A 223 12.40 11.86 -21.65
CA LEU A 223 12.98 10.55 -21.92
C LEU A 223 12.67 9.54 -20.81
N ALA A 224 12.82 9.93 -19.54
CA ALA A 224 12.47 9.09 -18.40
C ALA A 224 10.97 8.70 -18.41
N PHE A 225 10.11 9.66 -18.70
CA PHE A 225 8.67 9.44 -18.81
C PHE A 225 8.33 8.45 -19.93
N ALA A 226 8.92 8.62 -21.12
CA ALA A 226 8.69 7.73 -22.25
C ALA A 226 9.18 6.30 -21.96
N GLU A 227 10.33 6.16 -21.29
CA GLU A 227 10.88 4.88 -20.85
C GLU A 227 9.95 4.16 -19.86
N MET A 228 9.53 4.85 -18.80
CA MET A 228 8.64 4.27 -17.79
C MET A 228 7.26 3.94 -18.35
N ARG A 229 6.70 4.82 -19.20
CA ARG A 229 5.43 4.54 -19.89
C ARG A 229 5.50 3.24 -20.68
N ALA A 230 6.60 3.03 -21.42
CA ALA A 230 6.80 1.81 -22.19
C ALA A 230 7.02 0.58 -21.29
N ASP A 231 7.67 0.72 -20.15
CA ASP A 231 7.88 -0.38 -19.20
C ASP A 231 6.61 -0.78 -18.47
N HIS A 232 5.83 0.19 -18.00
CA HIS A 232 4.53 -0.05 -17.38
C HIS A 232 3.58 -0.74 -18.37
N ALA A 233 3.50 -0.27 -19.62
CA ALA A 233 2.69 -0.91 -20.66
C ALA A 233 3.10 -2.36 -20.96
N ARG A 234 4.38 -2.71 -20.79
CA ARG A 234 4.87 -4.09 -20.95
C ARG A 234 4.59 -4.99 -19.74
N GLY A 235 4.30 -4.41 -18.57
CA GLY A 235 4.01 -5.15 -17.33
C GLY A 235 5.18 -6.01 -16.84
N LYS A 236 6.42 -5.65 -17.18
CA LYS A 236 7.62 -6.46 -16.89
C LYS A 236 8.47 -5.87 -15.77
N TYR A 237 9.51 -5.09 -16.09
CA TYR A 237 10.56 -4.71 -15.16
C TYR A 237 10.90 -3.22 -15.29
N THR A 238 10.96 -2.48 -14.17
CA THR A 238 11.45 -1.07 -14.11
C THR A 238 12.68 -0.96 -13.22
N HIS A 239 12.57 -1.33 -11.94
CA HIS A 239 13.68 -1.16 -11.00
C HIS A 239 14.90 -2.02 -11.36
N GLY A 240 16.08 -1.43 -11.40
CA GLY A 240 17.33 -2.13 -11.71
C GLY A 240 17.50 -2.51 -13.18
N LYS A 241 16.51 -2.23 -14.06
CA LYS A 241 16.65 -2.45 -15.51
C LYS A 241 17.72 -1.54 -16.12
N TYR A 242 17.82 -0.32 -15.60
CA TYR A 242 18.76 0.70 -16.06
C TYR A 242 20.00 0.81 -15.17
N ALA A 243 19.96 0.22 -13.97
CA ALA A 243 21.11 0.17 -13.08
C ALA A 243 22.20 -0.74 -13.65
N ARG A 244 23.47 -0.33 -13.52
CA ARG A 244 24.62 -1.12 -14.00
C ARG A 244 24.82 -2.43 -13.24
N GLU A 245 24.42 -2.49 -11.96
CA GLU A 245 24.78 -3.57 -11.04
C GLU A 245 23.57 -4.26 -10.37
N GLU A 246 22.36 -3.70 -10.49
CA GLU A 246 21.17 -4.33 -9.92
C GLU A 246 20.46 -5.24 -10.92
N ARG A 247 19.85 -6.32 -10.42
CA ARG A 247 18.98 -7.15 -11.25
C ARG A 247 17.63 -6.46 -11.46
N PRO A 248 17.07 -6.48 -12.68
CA PRO A 248 15.73 -5.98 -12.95
C PRO A 248 14.69 -6.64 -12.03
N ARG A 249 13.82 -5.83 -11.42
CA ARG A 249 12.71 -6.29 -10.57
C ARG A 249 11.38 -5.96 -11.23
N ALA A 250 10.40 -6.82 -10.98
CA ALA A 250 9.09 -6.66 -11.57
C ALA A 250 8.39 -5.41 -11.05
N ILE A 251 7.65 -4.72 -11.92
CA ILE A 251 6.84 -3.56 -11.55
C ILE A 251 5.75 -4.01 -10.58
N ARG A 252 5.67 -3.36 -9.41
CA ARG A 252 4.60 -3.63 -8.44
C ARG A 252 3.38 -2.77 -8.76
N GLY A 253 2.37 -3.38 -9.39
CA GLY A 253 1.16 -2.67 -9.82
C GLY A 253 1.43 -1.77 -11.03
N PRO A 254 1.71 -2.35 -12.20
CA PRO A 254 1.97 -1.57 -13.41
C PRO A 254 0.74 -0.75 -13.79
N LEU A 255 0.96 0.49 -14.21
CA LEU A 255 -0.09 1.37 -14.72
C LEU A 255 -0.31 1.06 -16.21
N VAL A 256 -1.21 0.10 -16.49
CA VAL A 256 -1.48 -0.36 -17.85
C VAL A 256 -2.79 0.25 -18.35
N PRO A 257 -2.77 1.16 -19.33
CA PRO A 257 -3.99 1.72 -19.87
C PRO A 257 -4.69 0.72 -20.81
N LEU A 258 -6.00 0.61 -20.69
CA LEU A 258 -6.88 -0.27 -21.46
C LEU A 258 -7.64 0.48 -22.56
N ASP A 259 -7.82 1.79 -22.43
CA ASP A 259 -8.52 2.63 -23.41
C ASP A 259 -7.76 3.92 -23.76
N GLU A 260 -8.38 4.80 -24.56
CA GLU A 260 -7.79 6.08 -24.98
C GLU A 260 -7.84 7.14 -23.87
N LEU A 261 -8.85 7.11 -23.00
CA LEU A 261 -8.98 8.06 -21.89
C LEU A 261 -7.87 7.83 -20.87
N GLU A 262 -7.61 6.57 -20.51
CA GLU A 262 -6.52 6.17 -19.60
C GLU A 262 -5.14 6.50 -20.18
N ARG A 263 -4.94 6.31 -21.50
CA ARG A 263 -3.72 6.75 -22.18
C ARG A 263 -3.54 8.27 -22.06
N ASN A 264 -4.59 9.04 -22.33
CA ASN A 264 -4.54 10.49 -22.19
C ASN A 264 -4.31 10.94 -20.74
N GLN A 265 -4.81 10.21 -19.76
CA GLN A 265 -4.52 10.47 -18.34
C GLN A 265 -3.04 10.30 -18.04
N ILE A 266 -2.39 9.25 -18.56
CA ILE A 266 -0.93 9.08 -18.43
C ILE A 266 -0.21 10.26 -19.09
N GLU A 267 -0.49 10.56 -20.36
CA GLU A 267 0.18 11.67 -21.09
C GLU A 267 0.03 13.02 -20.39
N SER A 268 -1.13 13.27 -19.75
CA SER A 268 -1.38 14.51 -19.00
C SER A 268 -0.46 14.72 -17.79
N MET A 269 0.23 13.67 -17.33
CA MET A 269 1.16 13.75 -16.21
C MET A 269 2.50 14.39 -16.59
N LEU A 270 2.91 14.31 -17.86
CA LEU A 270 4.22 14.82 -18.28
C LEU A 270 4.37 16.35 -18.09
N PRO A 271 3.43 17.20 -18.53
CA PRO A 271 3.50 18.64 -18.26
C PRO A 271 3.55 18.96 -16.76
N VAL A 272 2.86 18.18 -15.93
CA VAL A 272 2.86 18.34 -14.47
C VAL A 272 4.24 17.99 -13.90
N LEU A 273 4.90 16.94 -14.40
CA LEU A 273 6.27 16.60 -13.99
C LEU A 273 7.31 17.62 -14.46
N HIS A 274 7.09 18.32 -15.58
CA HIS A 274 7.93 19.47 -15.94
C HIS A 274 7.87 20.59 -14.91
N GLU A 275 6.71 20.82 -14.28
CA GLU A 275 6.62 21.78 -13.17
C GLU A 275 7.50 21.35 -12.01
N VAL A 276 7.53 20.05 -11.68
CA VAL A 276 8.41 19.50 -10.64
C VAL A 276 9.88 19.79 -10.96
N VAL A 277 10.33 19.53 -12.19
CA VAL A 277 11.71 19.84 -12.61
C VAL A 277 12.04 21.33 -12.44
N ARG A 278 11.12 22.22 -12.83
CA ARG A 278 11.31 23.68 -12.66
C ARG A 278 11.39 24.07 -11.19
N HIS A 279 10.55 23.48 -10.34
CA HIS A 279 10.55 23.71 -8.91
C HIS A 279 11.86 23.25 -8.24
N GLU A 280 12.40 22.12 -8.69
CA GLU A 280 13.65 21.58 -8.15
C GLU A 280 14.90 22.42 -8.47
N ALA A 281 14.88 23.25 -9.51
CA ALA A 281 16.02 24.09 -9.89
C ALA A 281 16.49 25.00 -8.73
N ASP A 282 15.53 25.50 -7.95
CA ASP A 282 15.76 26.42 -6.84
C ASP A 282 15.72 25.72 -5.48
N LEU A 283 15.40 24.42 -5.43
CA LEU A 283 15.24 23.66 -4.19
C LEU A 283 16.61 23.25 -3.62
N MET A 284 16.82 23.60 -2.34
CA MET A 284 17.98 23.24 -1.52
C MET A 284 19.33 23.41 -2.24
N PRO A 285 19.76 24.65 -2.54
CA PRO A 285 21.08 24.90 -3.10
C PRO A 285 22.18 24.26 -2.23
N GLY A 286 23.07 23.49 -2.87
CA GLY A 286 24.15 22.77 -2.18
C GLY A 286 23.82 21.34 -1.74
N PHE A 287 22.58 20.89 -1.92
CA PHE A 287 22.22 19.48 -1.81
C PHE A 287 22.20 18.81 -3.19
N ILE A 288 22.67 17.58 -3.23
CA ILE A 288 22.83 16.76 -4.43
C ILE A 288 21.89 15.56 -4.32
N PRO A 289 20.93 15.38 -5.25
CA PRO A 289 20.13 14.17 -5.33
C PRO A 289 21.04 12.96 -5.61
N ALA A 290 21.17 12.07 -4.62
CA ALA A 290 22.22 11.06 -4.62
C ALA A 290 21.66 9.63 -4.63
N TRP A 291 20.61 9.36 -3.86
CA TRP A 291 20.04 8.01 -3.72
C TRP A 291 18.55 8.05 -4.05
N PHE A 292 18.12 7.13 -4.91
CA PHE A 292 16.71 7.03 -5.34
C PHE A 292 16.21 5.63 -5.09
N GLU A 293 14.96 5.54 -4.63
CA GLU A 293 14.31 4.27 -4.34
C GLU A 293 15.23 3.35 -3.48
N TYR A 294 15.92 3.97 -2.51
CA TYR A 294 16.99 3.36 -1.73
C TYR A 294 16.42 2.31 -0.79
N ALA A 295 16.71 1.04 -1.10
CA ALA A 295 16.29 -0.10 -0.29
C ALA A 295 17.35 -0.43 0.78
N PHE A 296 16.94 -0.40 2.04
CA PHE A 296 17.82 -0.64 3.19
C PHE A 296 17.52 -1.96 3.92
N ASP A 297 16.71 -2.85 3.32
CA ASP A 297 16.33 -4.14 3.92
C ASP A 297 17.54 -5.02 4.33
N LYS A 298 18.68 -4.85 3.65
CA LYS A 298 19.91 -5.63 3.90
C LYS A 298 20.81 -5.01 4.97
N GLU A 299 20.55 -3.76 5.36
CA GLU A 299 21.38 -3.01 6.30
C GLU A 299 21.07 -3.39 7.76
N GLY A 300 20.00 -4.15 8.00
CA GLY A 300 19.66 -4.63 9.35
C GLY A 300 19.24 -3.52 10.31
N ILE A 301 18.69 -2.41 9.80
CA ILE A 301 18.32 -1.24 10.59
C ILE A 301 17.19 -1.58 11.56
N ALA A 302 17.29 -1.07 12.78
CA ALA A 302 16.20 -1.05 13.74
C ALA A 302 15.68 0.37 13.95
N TYR A 303 14.38 0.49 14.22
CA TYR A 303 13.72 1.74 14.58
C TYR A 303 12.70 1.44 15.68
N ALA A 304 12.66 2.26 16.73
CA ALA A 304 11.75 2.07 17.87
C ALA A 304 11.87 0.65 18.49
N GLY A 305 13.08 0.09 18.47
CA GLY A 305 13.41 -1.24 18.98
C GLY A 305 13.03 -2.42 18.09
N ARG A 306 12.50 -2.20 16.87
CA ARG A 306 12.07 -3.28 15.95
C ARG A 306 12.84 -3.23 14.63
N PRO A 307 13.04 -4.36 13.94
CA PRO A 307 13.60 -4.37 12.60
C PRO A 307 12.75 -3.53 11.63
N LEU A 308 13.39 -2.53 11.02
CA LEU A 308 12.79 -1.67 10.00
C LEU A 308 13.24 -2.12 8.62
N GLY A 309 12.31 -2.17 7.67
CA GLY A 309 12.60 -2.48 6.28
C GLY A 309 11.73 -1.65 5.37
N GLY A 310 12.20 -1.41 4.17
CA GLY A 310 11.52 -0.53 3.25
C GLY A 310 12.45 0.15 2.28
N ARG A 311 11.91 1.24 1.73
CA ARG A 311 12.50 1.99 0.65
C ARG A 311 12.24 3.47 0.85
N ILE A 312 13.27 4.27 0.59
CA ILE A 312 13.22 5.73 0.66
C ILE A 312 13.25 6.27 -0.76
N ASP A 313 12.25 7.05 -1.14
CA ASP A 313 12.08 7.52 -2.52
C ASP A 313 13.28 8.34 -3.01
N ARG A 314 13.75 9.30 -2.20
CA ARG A 314 14.93 10.12 -2.52
C ARG A 314 15.69 10.58 -1.28
N ILE A 315 17.02 10.56 -1.37
CA ILE A 315 17.93 11.12 -0.37
C ILE A 315 18.88 12.11 -1.05
N ASP A 316 18.84 13.35 -0.55
CA ASP A 316 19.68 14.43 -1.00
C ASP A 316 20.83 14.64 -0.01
N VAL A 317 22.04 14.80 -0.52
CA VAL A 317 23.26 14.88 0.29
C VAL A 317 23.96 16.21 0.06
N ALA A 318 24.28 16.92 1.13
CA ALA A 318 25.21 18.04 1.13
C ALA A 318 26.55 17.56 1.73
N PRO A 319 27.59 17.35 0.89
CA PRO A 319 28.87 16.84 1.36
C PRO A 319 29.52 17.74 2.41
N ALA A 320 30.25 17.13 3.35
CA ALA A 320 31.06 17.88 4.30
C ALA A 320 32.15 18.72 3.61
N ALA A 321 32.48 19.89 4.17
CA ALA A 321 33.50 20.77 3.64
C ALA A 321 34.87 20.04 3.50
N GLY A 322 35.48 20.13 2.31
CA GLY A 322 36.80 19.54 2.03
C GLY A 322 36.79 18.22 1.24
N ILE A 323 35.62 17.64 0.95
CA ILE A 323 35.47 16.47 0.07
C ILE A 323 35.38 16.95 -1.39
N ARG A 324 36.20 16.38 -2.29
CA ARG A 324 36.25 16.79 -3.70
C ARG A 324 34.98 16.34 -4.43
N VAL A 325 34.27 17.32 -5.00
CA VAL A 325 33.21 17.12 -5.99
C VAL A 325 33.86 16.56 -7.27
N GLY A 326 33.40 15.39 -7.73
CA GLY A 326 33.94 14.75 -8.94
C GLY A 326 33.51 13.30 -9.19
N SER A 327 32.93 12.64 -8.19
CA SER A 327 32.20 11.37 -8.31
C SER A 327 31.07 11.37 -7.28
N PHE A 328 29.94 10.72 -7.58
CA PHE A 328 28.80 10.59 -6.66
C PHE A 328 29.27 10.23 -5.25
N PRO A 329 28.72 10.86 -4.19
CA PRO A 329 29.34 10.80 -2.87
C PRO A 329 29.37 9.35 -2.38
N GLU A 330 30.59 8.83 -2.19
CA GLU A 330 30.79 7.74 -1.24
C GLU A 330 30.26 8.22 0.11
N ARG A 331 29.49 7.36 0.79
CA ARG A 331 28.86 7.73 2.07
C ARG A 331 29.91 8.24 3.05
N CYS A 332 29.66 9.40 3.64
CA CYS A 332 30.49 9.95 4.69
C CYS A 332 29.59 10.31 5.90
N GLU A 333 29.94 9.81 7.08
CA GLU A 333 29.19 10.07 8.32
C GLU A 333 29.10 11.57 8.67
N ARG A 334 29.97 12.40 8.09
CA ARG A 334 29.96 13.86 8.29
C ARG A 334 29.05 14.59 7.31
N ASP A 335 28.52 13.90 6.31
CA ASP A 335 27.63 14.50 5.34
C ASP A 335 26.32 14.87 5.99
N ARG A 336 25.70 15.91 5.45
CA ARG A 336 24.36 16.32 5.80
C ARG A 336 23.39 15.75 4.80
N PHE A 337 22.23 15.28 5.23
CA PHE A 337 21.26 14.69 4.30
C PHE A 337 19.83 15.12 4.58
N VAL A 338 18.99 15.04 3.55
CA VAL A 338 17.55 15.25 3.63
C VAL A 338 16.86 14.05 3.00
N VAL A 339 15.83 13.53 3.68
CA VAL A 339 14.94 12.49 3.14
C VAL A 339 13.74 13.15 2.48
N ILE A 340 13.40 12.70 1.27
CA ILE A 340 12.24 13.17 0.52
C ILE A 340 11.38 11.97 0.14
N ASP A 341 10.08 12.06 0.42
CA ASP A 341 9.04 11.14 -0.05
C ASP A 341 8.12 11.87 -1.04
N TYR A 342 7.84 11.25 -2.19
CA TYR A 342 7.01 11.85 -3.22
C TYR A 342 5.53 11.55 -2.96
N LYS A 343 4.68 12.59 -2.95
CA LYS A 343 3.22 12.44 -2.83
C LYS A 343 2.53 12.94 -4.09
N ASN A 344 1.81 12.05 -4.79
CA ASN A 344 1.03 12.36 -5.99
C ASN A 344 -0.28 13.10 -5.66
N ARG A 345 -0.17 14.33 -5.15
CA ARG A 345 -1.28 15.18 -4.68
C ARG A 345 -0.92 16.66 -4.80
N SER A 346 -1.95 17.52 -4.73
CA SER A 346 -1.81 18.96 -4.96
C SER A 346 -1.45 19.83 -3.76
N SER A 347 -1.48 19.27 -2.56
CA SER A 347 -1.11 20.01 -1.35
C SER A 347 -0.51 19.07 -0.32
N VAL A 348 0.71 19.37 0.10
CA VAL A 348 1.44 18.62 1.13
C VAL A 348 1.54 19.38 2.45
N ALA A 349 1.01 20.60 2.55
CA ALA A 349 1.08 21.42 3.76
C ALA A 349 0.58 20.71 5.04
N ALA A 350 -0.44 19.84 4.93
CA ALA A 350 -0.97 19.06 6.05
C ALA A 350 -0.02 17.94 6.55
N LEU A 351 1.07 17.66 5.82
CA LEU A 351 2.13 16.72 6.18
C LEU A 351 3.24 17.39 6.99
N SER A 352 3.18 18.71 7.18
CA SER A 352 4.06 19.41 8.10
C SER A 352 3.44 19.49 9.51
N CYS A 353 4.27 19.42 10.54
CA CYS A 353 3.94 19.83 11.89
C CYS A 353 4.83 20.99 12.33
N ALA A 354 4.22 21.93 13.05
CA ALA A 354 4.94 23.00 13.72
C ALA A 354 5.68 22.46 14.96
N ASP A 355 6.69 23.18 15.44
CA ASP A 355 7.37 22.85 16.70
C ASP A 355 6.34 22.78 17.85
N PRO A 356 6.16 21.59 18.47
CA PRO A 356 5.14 21.38 19.48
C PRO A 356 5.42 22.14 20.78
N THR A 357 6.66 22.55 21.02
CA THR A 357 7.01 23.33 22.21
C THR A 357 6.42 24.73 22.17
N MET A 358 6.10 25.28 21.00
CA MET A 358 5.48 26.61 20.88
C MET A 358 4.13 26.71 21.58
N THR A 359 3.42 25.59 21.75
CA THR A 359 2.08 25.56 22.37
C THR A 359 2.12 25.15 23.85
N LEU A 360 3.29 24.83 24.39
CA LEU A 360 3.45 24.46 25.80
C LEU A 360 3.41 25.70 26.68
N GLU A 361 2.77 25.58 27.84
CA GLU A 361 2.91 26.59 28.89
C GLU A 361 4.33 26.53 29.48
N GLU A 362 4.82 27.68 29.96
CA GLU A 362 6.17 27.78 30.52
C GLU A 362 6.36 26.77 31.67
N GLY A 363 7.43 25.98 31.62
CA GLY A 363 7.74 24.93 32.60
C GLY A 363 7.01 23.59 32.39
N HIS A 364 6.17 23.45 31.35
CA HIS A 364 5.60 22.16 30.98
C HIS A 364 6.48 21.42 29.97
N GLU A 365 6.53 20.10 30.10
CA GLU A 365 7.20 19.22 29.15
C GLU A 365 6.19 18.65 28.13
N LEU A 366 6.69 18.30 26.95
CA LEU A 366 5.88 17.63 25.94
C LEU A 366 5.51 16.22 26.41
N ASP A 367 4.27 15.79 26.14
CA ASP A 367 3.84 14.43 26.44
C ASP A 367 4.74 13.41 25.73
N ALA A 368 5.24 12.40 26.46
CA ALA A 368 6.04 11.32 25.90
C ALA A 368 5.31 10.52 24.79
N ALA A 369 3.98 10.54 24.78
CA ALA A 369 3.14 9.93 23.74
C ALA A 369 2.82 10.88 22.56
N TRP A 370 3.38 12.09 22.55
CA TRP A 370 3.12 13.07 21.50
C TRP A 370 3.59 12.57 20.13
N LEU A 371 2.74 12.78 19.13
CA LEU A 371 3.03 12.51 17.72
C LEU A 371 2.45 13.63 16.83
N PRO A 372 3.11 13.97 15.71
CA PRO A 372 2.62 14.96 14.76
C PRO A 372 1.15 14.72 14.39
N GLY A 373 0.29 15.74 14.57
CA GLY A 373 -1.13 15.70 14.18
C GLY A 373 -2.09 15.06 15.20
N ARG A 374 -1.60 14.33 16.21
CA ARG A 374 -2.45 13.65 17.20
C ARG A 374 -3.31 14.62 18.00
N ASP A 375 -2.76 15.77 18.39
CA ASP A 375 -3.47 16.82 19.15
C ASP A 375 -4.64 17.42 18.36
N ALA A 376 -4.59 17.34 17.04
CA ALA A 376 -5.64 17.79 16.14
C ALA A 376 -6.56 16.64 15.69
N ASP A 377 -6.49 15.47 16.33
CA ASP A 377 -7.22 14.26 15.96
C ASP A 377 -6.96 13.83 14.51
N LYS A 378 -5.75 14.07 13.99
CA LYS A 378 -5.32 13.68 12.65
C LYS A 378 -4.36 12.49 12.69
N ALA A 379 -4.39 11.68 11.64
CA ALA A 379 -3.50 10.55 11.47
C ALA A 379 -2.04 11.03 11.42
N PRO A 380 -1.15 10.52 12.29
CA PRO A 380 0.24 10.93 12.28
C PRO A 380 0.93 10.69 10.94
N LYS A 381 1.70 11.70 10.49
CA LYS A 381 2.52 11.67 9.27
C LYS A 381 3.98 11.72 9.67
N VAL A 382 4.59 10.54 9.74
CA VAL A 382 5.89 10.30 10.37
C VAL A 382 6.84 9.50 9.48
N GLN A 383 6.42 9.09 8.28
CA GLN A 383 7.20 8.24 7.39
C GLN A 383 8.60 8.81 7.10
N THR A 384 8.70 10.09 6.74
CA THR A 384 9.98 10.75 6.46
C THR A 384 10.84 10.95 7.71
N LEU A 385 10.21 11.18 8.88
CA LEU A 385 10.90 11.27 10.18
C LEU A 385 11.48 9.92 10.60
N ILE A 386 10.72 8.84 10.44
CA ILE A 386 11.19 7.46 10.67
C ILE A 386 12.44 7.19 9.84
N TYR A 387 12.39 7.52 8.55
CA TYR A 387 13.54 7.33 7.66
C TYR A 387 14.74 8.21 8.01
N ALA A 388 14.52 9.48 8.32
CA ALA A 388 15.60 10.39 8.72
C ALA A 388 16.34 9.88 9.98
N GLN A 389 15.58 9.46 10.99
CA GLN A 389 16.16 8.91 12.22
C GLN A 389 16.86 7.57 11.97
N ALA A 390 16.22 6.65 11.23
CA ALA A 390 16.78 5.35 10.91
C ALA A 390 18.13 5.46 10.16
N LEU A 391 18.21 6.37 9.19
CA LEU A 391 19.45 6.66 8.46
C LEU A 391 20.51 7.31 9.36
N GLN A 392 20.12 8.24 10.22
CA GLN A 392 21.05 8.88 11.16
C GLN A 392 21.65 7.85 12.14
N CYS A 393 20.82 6.98 12.73
CA CYS A 393 21.25 5.95 13.67
C CYS A 393 22.18 4.89 13.04
N MET A 394 22.07 4.64 11.73
CA MET A 394 22.98 3.74 11.02
C MET A 394 24.29 4.40 10.57
N GLY A 395 24.53 5.68 10.89
CA GLY A 395 25.72 6.41 10.47
C GLY A 395 25.68 6.89 9.02
N PHE A 396 24.50 7.10 8.43
CA PHE A 396 24.42 7.62 7.06
C PHE A 396 24.93 9.07 6.94
N GLY A 397 24.77 9.86 8.00
CA GLY A 397 25.13 11.28 8.06
C GLY A 397 24.34 12.01 9.14
N SER A 398 24.29 13.34 9.09
CA SER A 398 23.44 14.17 9.94
C SER A 398 22.16 14.57 9.22
N ALA A 399 21.00 14.19 9.77
CA ALA A 399 19.71 14.51 9.18
C ALA A 399 19.42 16.02 9.30
N GLN A 400 19.15 16.69 8.18
CA GLN A 400 18.80 18.11 8.12
C GLN A 400 17.32 18.34 7.83
N GLY A 401 16.62 17.32 7.33
CA GLY A 401 15.22 17.45 6.97
C GLY A 401 14.54 16.13 6.62
N ALA A 402 13.24 16.11 6.85
CA ALA A 402 12.30 15.05 6.54
C ALA A 402 11.12 15.66 5.78
N LEU A 403 11.12 15.50 4.46
CA LEU A 403 10.31 16.27 3.53
C LEU A 403 9.36 15.39 2.71
N TYR A 404 8.21 15.96 2.38
CA TYR A 404 7.29 15.44 1.37
C TYR A 404 7.29 16.40 0.19
N LEU A 405 7.51 15.88 -1.02
CA LEU A 405 7.37 16.63 -2.26
C LEU A 405 6.05 16.27 -2.94
N GLY A 406 5.14 17.23 -3.02
CA GLY A 406 3.94 17.11 -3.83
C GLY A 406 4.30 17.18 -5.31
N THR A 407 3.79 16.26 -6.14
CA THR A 407 4.15 16.23 -7.57
C THR A 407 3.12 16.89 -8.48
N ARG A 408 1.93 17.26 -7.98
CA ARG A 408 0.90 17.98 -8.75
C ARG A 408 0.85 19.44 -8.28
N GLY A 409 1.35 20.41 -9.03
CA GLY A 409 1.53 21.75 -8.45
C GLY A 409 2.60 21.70 -7.36
N PRO A 410 3.88 21.58 -7.76
CA PRO A 410 4.95 21.16 -6.87
C PRO A 410 5.09 22.05 -5.66
N GLN A 411 5.14 21.41 -4.50
CA GLN A 411 5.29 22.04 -3.21
C GLN A 411 6.03 21.08 -2.27
N VAL A 412 6.91 21.64 -1.45
CA VAL A 412 7.57 20.93 -0.36
C VAL A 412 6.92 21.28 0.97
N ALA A 413 6.73 20.27 1.82
CA ALA A 413 6.35 20.44 3.21
C ALA A 413 7.03 19.38 4.08
N GLY A 414 7.31 19.70 5.33
CA GLY A 414 8.01 18.79 6.22
C GLY A 414 8.77 19.54 7.30
N GLN A 415 9.56 18.80 8.06
CA GLN A 415 10.32 19.32 9.18
C GLN A 415 11.79 19.38 8.78
N VAL A 416 12.43 20.51 9.06
CA VAL A 416 13.83 20.76 8.77
C VAL A 416 14.50 21.42 9.95
N THR A 417 15.83 21.37 10.00
CA THR A 417 16.61 22.21 10.91
C THR A 417 16.34 23.69 10.63
N ASP A 418 16.39 24.51 11.68
CA ASP A 418 16.38 25.98 11.59
C ASP A 418 17.42 26.50 10.59
N THR A 419 18.65 25.96 10.63
CA THR A 419 19.73 26.35 9.72
C THR A 419 19.42 26.09 8.24
N LEU A 420 18.66 25.02 7.92
CA LEU A 420 18.25 24.75 6.56
C LEU A 420 17.03 25.60 6.15
N ALA A 421 16.11 25.87 7.09
CA ALA A 421 14.97 26.75 6.84
C ALA A 421 15.41 28.19 6.52
N ASP A 422 16.40 28.70 7.25
CA ASP A 422 16.89 30.08 7.19
C ASP A 422 18.19 30.22 6.37
N SER A 423 18.47 29.27 5.47
CA SER A 423 19.72 29.29 4.69
C SER A 423 19.81 30.47 3.73
N GLU A 424 21.03 30.95 3.46
CA GLU A 424 21.31 31.91 2.38
C GLU A 424 22.24 31.27 1.33
N PRO A 425 21.82 31.14 0.06
CA PRO A 425 20.49 31.46 -0.48
C PRO A 425 19.38 30.57 0.11
N PRO A 426 18.09 31.01 0.03
CA PRO A 426 16.97 30.24 0.57
C PRO A 426 16.88 28.83 -0.01
N SER A 427 16.78 27.82 0.85
CA SER A 427 16.61 26.41 0.42
C SER A 427 15.18 26.10 -0.05
N PHE A 428 14.21 26.90 0.35
CA PHE A 428 12.78 26.69 0.09
C PHE A 428 12.08 28.00 -0.35
N PRO A 429 12.49 28.64 -1.45
CA PRO A 429 12.03 29.98 -1.82
C PRO A 429 10.52 30.08 -2.14
N HIS A 430 9.88 28.95 -2.44
CA HIS A 430 8.47 28.87 -2.83
C HIS A 430 7.61 28.11 -1.83
N ASP A 431 8.21 27.55 -0.78
CA ASP A 431 7.57 26.57 0.09
C ASP A 431 7.53 27.02 1.54
N LYS A 432 6.71 26.33 2.32
CA LYS A 432 6.62 26.54 3.76
C LYS A 432 6.92 25.23 4.46
N VAL A 433 8.17 25.08 4.84
CA VAL A 433 8.63 24.03 5.73
C VAL A 433 8.54 24.49 7.18
N SER A 434 8.59 23.55 8.11
CA SER A 434 8.65 23.82 9.54
C SER A 434 10.11 23.69 10.00
N GLY A 435 10.73 24.83 10.33
CA GLY A 435 12.06 24.87 10.95
C GLY A 435 12.00 24.46 12.42
N PHE A 436 13.05 23.80 12.89
CA PHE A 436 13.22 23.33 14.27
C PHE A 436 14.60 23.74 14.80
N PRO A 437 14.68 24.52 15.90
CA PRO A 437 13.56 25.09 16.68
C PRO A 437 12.66 26.04 15.88
N GLY A 438 11.37 26.00 16.15
CA GLY A 438 10.37 26.75 15.38
C GLY A 438 10.24 28.21 15.80
N VAL A 439 10.59 29.16 14.94
CA VAL A 439 10.38 30.60 15.23
C VAL A 439 8.93 30.99 14.98
N LYS A 440 8.34 31.84 15.84
CA LYS A 440 6.93 32.24 15.75
C LYS A 440 6.59 32.87 14.40
N SER A 441 5.64 32.26 13.69
CA SER A 441 4.96 32.94 12.57
C SER A 441 4.05 34.06 13.10
N PRO A 442 3.96 35.24 12.45
CA PRO A 442 3.09 36.34 12.89
C PRO A 442 1.59 36.00 12.99
N ARG A 443 1.16 34.81 12.54
CA ARG A 443 -0.25 34.42 12.42
C ARG A 443 -0.66 33.22 13.28
N SER A 444 0.23 32.62 14.08
CA SER A 444 -0.18 31.50 14.96
C SER A 444 -0.89 32.05 16.20
N ARG A 445 -2.21 31.78 16.31
CA ARG A 445 -3.00 32.17 17.49
C ARG A 445 -2.78 31.26 18.70
N SER A 446 -2.21 30.07 18.48
CA SER A 446 -1.98 29.06 19.52
C SER A 446 -0.55 29.03 20.05
N ALA A 447 0.41 29.70 19.40
CA ALA A 447 1.79 29.76 19.86
C ALA A 447 1.93 30.75 21.02
N LEU A 448 2.38 30.24 22.17
CA LEU A 448 2.64 30.98 23.40
C LEU A 448 4.03 31.64 23.36
N HIS A 449 5.04 30.92 22.86
CA HIS A 449 6.42 31.39 22.72
C HIS A 449 7.10 30.82 21.47
N ASP A 450 8.36 31.19 21.23
CA ASP A 450 9.18 30.57 20.19
C ASP A 450 9.48 29.11 20.56
N GLY A 451 9.48 28.24 19.57
CA GLY A 451 9.82 26.85 19.70
C GLY A 451 11.27 26.68 20.13
N THR A 452 11.53 25.61 20.86
CA THR A 452 12.85 25.32 21.46
C THR A 452 13.35 23.92 21.10
N MET A 453 12.54 23.12 20.41
CA MET A 453 12.89 21.75 20.08
C MET A 453 13.85 21.70 18.90
N ALA A 454 15.04 21.13 19.10
CA ALA A 454 15.93 20.82 18.00
C ALA A 454 15.34 19.72 17.09
N PHE A 455 15.66 19.75 15.80
CA PHE A 455 15.18 18.74 14.84
C PHE A 455 15.55 17.31 15.25
N THR A 456 16.75 17.09 15.78
CA THR A 456 17.16 15.76 16.29
C THR A 456 16.32 15.32 17.48
N SER A 457 15.99 16.24 18.39
CA SER A 457 15.09 15.94 19.51
C SER A 457 13.66 15.62 19.06
N LEU A 458 13.19 16.22 17.95
CA LEU A 458 11.93 15.81 17.33
C LEU A 458 11.99 14.36 16.85
N LEU A 459 13.08 13.96 16.20
CA LEU A 459 13.26 12.58 15.72
C LEU A 459 13.24 11.57 16.88
N ASP A 460 13.97 11.87 17.95
CA ASP A 460 14.01 11.05 19.17
C ASP A 460 12.62 10.96 19.84
N GLN A 461 11.91 12.08 19.96
CA GLN A 461 10.56 12.14 20.51
C GLN A 461 9.59 11.25 19.71
N VAL A 462 9.61 11.34 18.39
CA VAL A 462 8.73 10.55 17.52
C VAL A 462 9.09 9.06 17.60
N GLU A 463 10.38 8.71 17.63
CA GLU A 463 10.81 7.32 17.79
C GLU A 463 10.34 6.72 19.12
N GLN A 464 10.48 7.45 20.23
CA GLN A 464 10.05 7.00 21.55
C GLN A 464 8.52 6.83 21.66
N ALA A 465 7.75 7.77 21.09
CA ALA A 465 6.31 7.66 21.05
C ALA A 465 5.84 6.48 20.19
N ILE A 466 6.48 6.24 19.04
CA ILE A 466 6.21 5.08 18.19
C ILE A 466 6.58 3.77 18.90
N ALA A 467 7.68 3.70 19.64
CA ALA A 467 8.06 2.51 20.41
C ALA A 467 6.92 2.07 21.35
N SER A 468 6.31 3.04 22.04
CA SER A 468 5.18 2.79 22.94
C SER A 468 3.93 2.28 22.21
N GLU A 469 3.67 2.79 21.00
CA GLU A 469 2.56 2.33 20.15
C GLU A 469 2.80 0.92 19.59
N LEU A 470 4.05 0.59 19.25
CA LEU A 470 4.43 -0.77 18.81
C LEU A 470 4.38 -1.78 19.97
N ASP A 471 4.76 -1.39 21.19
CA ASP A 471 4.55 -2.21 22.40
C ASP A 471 3.06 -2.51 22.62
N ALA A 472 2.18 -1.55 22.30
CA ALA A 472 0.74 -1.74 22.41
C ALA A 472 0.20 -2.68 21.31
N LEU A 473 0.72 -2.58 20.09
CA LEU A 473 0.41 -3.48 18.98
C LEU A 473 0.77 -4.93 19.34
N GLU A 474 1.98 -5.16 19.86
CA GLU A 474 2.45 -6.49 20.28
C GLU A 474 1.61 -7.08 21.44
N ARG A 475 1.03 -6.21 22.27
CA ARG A 475 0.07 -6.59 23.34
C ARG A 475 -1.37 -6.81 22.84
N GLY A 476 -1.63 -6.73 21.55
CA GLY A 476 -2.94 -7.02 20.99
C GLY A 476 -3.88 -5.81 20.85
N ARG A 477 -3.37 -4.58 20.94
CA ARG A 477 -4.20 -3.36 20.77
C ARG A 477 -4.58 -3.18 19.30
N ILE A 478 -5.70 -3.79 18.93
CA ILE A 478 -6.24 -3.80 17.55
C ILE A 478 -7.64 -3.18 17.45
N ALA A 479 -8.17 -2.67 18.56
CA ALA A 479 -9.49 -2.04 18.59
C ALA A 479 -9.55 -0.81 17.67
N PRO A 480 -10.68 -0.57 16.98
CA PRO A 480 -10.81 0.57 16.09
C PRO A 480 -10.73 1.88 16.87
N ALA A 481 -9.66 2.64 16.60
CA ALA A 481 -9.42 3.97 17.12
C ALA A 481 -8.97 4.89 15.96
N PRO A 482 -9.88 5.24 15.05
CA PRO A 482 -9.53 6.03 13.88
C PRO A 482 -9.30 7.50 14.24
N ALA A 483 -8.23 8.08 13.70
CA ALA A 483 -8.12 9.52 13.55
C ALA A 483 -9.22 10.07 12.60
N SER A 484 -9.59 11.34 12.76
CA SER A 484 -10.69 11.98 12.00
C SER A 484 -10.57 11.85 10.48
N ASP A 485 -9.34 11.86 9.93
CA ASP A 485 -9.06 11.81 8.50
C ASP A 485 -8.71 10.40 7.98
N SER A 486 -8.71 9.38 8.85
CA SER A 486 -8.33 8.00 8.49
C SER A 486 -9.46 7.19 7.83
N CYS A 487 -10.73 7.58 8.03
CA CYS A 487 -11.90 6.79 7.62
C CYS A 487 -12.32 7.00 6.16
N THR A 488 -11.92 8.11 5.53
CA THR A 488 -12.34 8.54 4.19
C THR A 488 -12.13 7.45 3.13
N TYR A 489 -10.95 6.83 3.12
CA TYR A 489 -10.56 5.78 2.16
C TYR A 489 -10.41 4.41 2.82
N CYS A 490 -10.94 4.23 4.03
CA CYS A 490 -10.86 2.97 4.76
C CYS A 490 -11.77 1.93 4.08
N PRO A 491 -11.28 0.71 3.78
CA PRO A 491 -12.08 -0.34 3.14
C PRO A 491 -13.16 -0.93 4.07
N LEU A 492 -13.10 -0.62 5.37
CA LEU A 492 -14.02 -1.13 6.40
C LEU A 492 -15.22 -0.21 6.54
N THR A 493 -16.08 -0.19 5.52
CA THR A 493 -17.26 0.68 5.44
C THR A 493 -18.29 0.41 6.54
N MET A 494 -18.35 -0.83 7.05
CA MET A 494 -19.28 -1.26 8.10
C MET A 494 -18.70 -1.18 9.53
N CYS A 495 -17.56 -0.53 9.73
CA CYS A 495 -16.99 -0.36 11.07
C CYS A 495 -17.83 0.60 11.92
N GLU A 496 -18.28 0.16 13.10
CA GLU A 496 -19.13 0.95 14.01
C GLU A 496 -18.45 2.22 14.56
N ARG A 497 -17.11 2.27 14.51
CA ARG A 497 -16.30 3.41 14.95
C ARG A 497 -15.84 4.30 13.80
N ARG A 498 -16.30 4.06 12.57
CA ARG A 498 -15.97 4.88 11.41
C ARG A 498 -16.44 6.32 11.66
N ARG A 499 -15.56 7.29 11.39
CA ARG A 499 -15.82 8.72 11.52
C ARG A 499 -16.16 9.34 10.17
#